data_AF-A0A424YNY4-F1
#
_entry.id   AF-A0A424YNY4-F1
#
_cell.length_a   1.000
_cell.length_b   1.000
_cell.length_c   1.000
_cell.angle_alpha   90.00
_cell.angle_beta   90.00
_cell.angle_gamma   90.00
#
_symmetry.space_group_name_H-M   'P 1'
#
loop_
_entity.id
_entity.type
_entity.pdbx_description
1 polymer ?
#
loop_
_entity_poly.entity_id
_entity_poly.type
_entity_poly.pdbx_seq_one_letter_code
_entity_poly.pdbx_strand_id
1 'polypeptide(L)'
;MMEFESGSLDDVRTRIARFGVEKGGEKIYIPFWVVDADLNVTDKKVVGGRIGRFIKGQKHFEGKMKFWICASLHLDMNQTREWNMAYTLNNPSFEEKNRFEGVDRIPVTMNREGARHAAEFLFLRHEVEISGTLQSLTYDFKVFDQEIVYLPFYKSTNKYISGL
;
A
#
# COMPACT_ATOMS: atom_id res chain seq x y z
N MET A 1 10.92 15.48 -21.50
CA MET A 1 10.82 14.33 -22.41
C MET A 1 10.57 13.14 -21.50
N MET A 2 9.34 12.64 -21.51
CA MET A 2 8.78 11.72 -20.51
C MET A 2 8.61 10.41 -21.26
N GLU A 3 9.39 9.38 -20.92
CA GLU A 3 9.27 8.04 -21.52
C GLU A 3 7.95 7.41 -21.09
N PHE A 4 6.91 7.68 -21.87
CA PHE A 4 5.86 6.72 -22.14
C PHE A 4 6.20 6.08 -23.51
N GLU A 5 7.25 5.26 -23.57
CA GLU A 5 7.55 4.47 -24.77
C GLU A 5 7.25 3.00 -24.52
N SER A 6 6.20 2.52 -25.20
CA SER A 6 6.03 1.13 -25.67
C SER A 6 5.67 0.00 -24.70
N GLY A 7 4.87 0.28 -23.66
CA GLY A 7 4.06 -0.76 -23.00
C GLY A 7 2.60 -0.34 -23.09
N SER A 8 1.69 -1.25 -23.46
CA SER A 8 0.26 -0.93 -23.49
C SER A 8 -0.14 -0.20 -22.21
N LEU A 9 -0.87 0.90 -22.35
CA LEU A 9 -1.79 1.29 -21.28
C LEU A 9 -2.85 0.18 -21.23
N ASP A 10 -2.49 -0.98 -20.68
CA ASP A 10 -3.48 -1.82 -20.04
C ASP A 10 -4.22 -0.88 -19.11
N ASP A 11 -5.54 -0.76 -19.29
CA ASP A 11 -6.38 0.24 -18.63
C ASP A 11 -6.24 0.06 -17.12
N VAL A 12 -5.37 0.85 -16.48
CA VAL A 12 -5.17 0.76 -15.02
C VAL A 12 -6.47 1.28 -14.42
N ARG A 13 -7.28 0.37 -13.87
CA ARG A 13 -8.48 0.76 -13.15
C ARG A 13 -8.10 1.82 -12.12
N THR A 14 -8.78 2.97 -12.21
CA THR A 14 -8.56 4.09 -11.31
C THR A 14 -9.84 4.39 -10.56
N ARG A 15 -9.76 4.43 -9.23
CA ARG A 15 -10.88 4.79 -8.34
C ARG A 15 -10.55 6.05 -7.56
N ILE A 16 -11.57 6.80 -7.19
CA ILE A 16 -11.44 8.04 -6.44
C ILE A 16 -12.33 7.93 -5.20
N ALA A 17 -11.74 7.98 -4.02
CA ALA A 17 -12.49 8.00 -2.78
C ALA A 17 -13.09 9.40 -2.55
N ARG A 18 -14.31 9.47 -2.02
CA ARG A 18 -14.94 10.73 -1.61
C ARG A 18 -14.31 11.19 -0.29
N PHE A 19 -14.15 12.51 -0.13
CA PHE A 19 -13.86 13.12 1.17
C PHE A 19 -14.96 12.79 2.17
N GLY A 20 -14.61 12.17 3.29
CA GLY A 20 -15.50 11.89 4.40
C GLY A 20 -15.62 13.10 5.31
N VAL A 21 -14.94 13.05 6.45
CA VAL A 21 -15.01 14.09 7.50
C VAL A 21 -14.17 15.31 7.11
N GLU A 22 -14.77 16.50 7.20
CA GLU A 22 -14.08 17.77 6.98
C GLU A 22 -13.09 18.05 8.12
N LYS A 23 -11.79 18.19 7.79
CA LYS A 23 -10.71 18.39 8.77
C LYS A 23 -10.01 19.75 8.63
N GLY A 24 -10.46 20.59 7.71
CA GLY A 24 -9.86 21.89 7.39
C GLY A 24 -8.51 21.76 6.66
N GLY A 25 -8.09 22.82 5.98
CA GLY A 25 -6.87 22.84 5.16
C GLY A 25 -7.14 22.58 3.67
N GLU A 26 -6.06 22.50 2.90
CA GLU A 26 -6.11 22.33 1.45
C GLU A 26 -6.48 20.88 1.11
N LYS A 27 -7.55 20.68 0.34
CA LYS A 27 -7.96 19.35 -0.15
C LYS A 27 -7.00 18.90 -1.23
N ILE A 28 -6.54 17.66 -1.13
CA ILE A 28 -5.66 17.04 -2.11
C ILE A 28 -5.90 15.52 -2.17
N TYR A 29 -5.70 14.92 -3.33
CA TYR A 29 -5.71 13.47 -3.50
C TYR A 29 -4.30 12.90 -3.56
N ILE A 30 -4.08 11.80 -2.82
CA ILE A 30 -2.83 11.04 -2.86
C ILE A 30 -3.11 9.67 -3.51
N PRO A 31 -2.36 9.29 -4.56
CA PRO A 31 -2.55 8.02 -5.22
C PRO A 31 -1.87 6.87 -4.47
N PHE A 32 -2.56 5.75 -4.39
CA PHE A 32 -2.03 4.47 -3.90
C PHE A 32 -2.25 3.40 -4.96
N TRP A 33 -1.22 2.60 -5.20
CA TRP A 33 -1.40 1.28 -5.78
C TRP A 33 -2.07 0.37 -4.75
N VAL A 34 -3.14 -0.29 -5.17
CA VAL A 34 -3.74 -1.41 -4.46
C VAL A 34 -3.31 -2.66 -5.21
N VAL A 35 -2.45 -3.45 -4.57
CA VAL A 35 -1.89 -4.67 -5.12
C VAL A 35 -2.58 -5.85 -4.45
N ASP A 36 -3.45 -6.52 -5.21
CA ASP A 36 -4.13 -7.73 -4.79
C ASP A 36 -3.20 -8.93 -5.07
N ALA A 37 -2.76 -9.58 -4.01
CA ALA A 37 -1.78 -10.66 -4.06
C ALA A 37 -2.20 -11.85 -3.21
N ASP A 38 -1.80 -13.05 -3.64
CA ASP A 38 -1.90 -14.28 -2.87
C ASP A 38 -0.52 -14.59 -2.30
N LEU A 39 -0.44 -14.69 -0.98
CA LEU A 39 0.80 -14.92 -0.25
C LEU A 39 0.74 -16.26 0.45
N ASN A 40 1.63 -17.16 0.07
CA ASN A 40 1.73 -18.48 0.66
C ASN A 40 3.09 -18.68 1.34
N VAL A 41 3.11 -18.74 2.66
CA VAL A 41 4.32 -19.01 3.44
C VAL A 41 4.44 -20.51 3.67
N THR A 42 5.47 -21.13 3.10
CA THR A 42 5.65 -22.59 3.12
C THR A 42 6.62 -23.07 4.19
N ASP A 43 7.63 -22.26 4.53
CA ASP A 43 8.54 -22.54 5.65
C ASP A 43 9.02 -21.24 6.31
N LYS A 44 9.22 -21.30 7.64
CA LYS A 44 9.70 -20.17 8.44
C LYS A 44 10.61 -20.66 9.56
N LYS A 45 11.85 -20.16 9.59
CA LYS A 45 12.84 -20.49 10.61
C LYS A 45 13.22 -19.27 11.44
N VAL A 46 13.25 -19.46 12.76
CA VAL A 46 13.50 -18.41 13.76
C VAL A 46 14.57 -18.91 14.76
N VAL A 47 15.46 -18.04 15.26
CA VAL A 47 16.48 -18.42 16.26
C VAL A 47 15.80 -18.85 17.57
N GLY A 48 16.16 -20.02 18.13
CA GLY A 48 15.84 -20.36 19.52
C GLY A 48 14.62 -21.25 19.78
N GLY A 49 13.97 -21.80 18.75
CA GLY A 49 12.96 -22.85 18.95
C GLY A 49 12.22 -23.24 17.67
N ARG A 50 12.16 -24.55 17.38
CA ARG A 50 11.26 -25.11 16.38
C ARG A 50 9.81 -24.83 16.77
N ILE A 51 9.05 -24.26 15.82
CA ILE A 51 7.58 -24.31 15.63
C ILE A 51 6.75 -24.34 16.92
N GLY A 52 6.09 -23.22 17.25
CA GLY A 52 5.04 -23.27 18.26
C GLY A 52 4.72 -21.98 19.01
N ARG A 53 4.90 -20.80 18.42
CA ARG A 53 4.24 -19.59 18.94
C ARG A 53 3.62 -18.82 17.78
N PHE A 54 2.41 -19.24 17.43
CA PHE A 54 1.37 -18.28 17.09
C PHE A 54 1.40 -17.23 18.19
N ILE A 55 1.99 -16.07 17.92
CA ILE A 55 1.83 -14.90 18.78
C ILE A 55 0.37 -14.50 18.61
N LYS A 56 -0.50 -15.07 19.45
CA LYS A 56 -1.93 -14.79 19.46
C LYS A 56 -2.12 -13.28 19.48
N GLY A 57 -2.59 -12.71 18.37
CA GLY A 57 -2.96 -11.30 18.28
C GLY A 57 -2.21 -10.46 17.24
N GLN A 58 -1.12 -10.95 16.63
CA GLN A 58 -0.49 -10.23 15.51
C GLN A 58 -1.08 -10.68 14.17
N LYS A 59 -1.51 -9.71 13.35
CA LYS A 59 -1.98 -9.98 11.98
C LYS A 59 -0.77 -10.40 11.14
N HIS A 60 -0.63 -11.70 10.91
CA HIS A 60 0.28 -12.23 9.91
C HIS A 60 -0.25 -11.93 8.51
N PHE A 61 0.66 -11.77 7.56
CA PHE A 61 0.30 -11.67 6.16
C PHE A 61 0.30 -13.08 5.57
N GLU A 62 -0.88 -13.57 5.20
CA GLU A 62 -1.06 -14.91 4.62
C GLU A 62 -2.35 -14.93 3.80
N GLY A 63 -2.35 -15.73 2.72
CA GLY A 63 -3.45 -15.88 1.79
C GLY A 63 -3.67 -14.63 0.93
N LYS A 64 -4.92 -14.44 0.49
CA LYS A 64 -5.29 -13.32 -0.37
C LYS A 64 -5.34 -12.01 0.42
N MET A 65 -4.56 -11.04 -0.04
CA MET A 65 -4.35 -9.77 0.63
C MET A 65 -4.35 -8.59 -0.33
N LYS A 66 -4.70 -7.42 0.20
CA LYS A 66 -4.61 -6.12 -0.47
C LYS A 66 -3.48 -5.32 0.16
N PHE A 67 -2.44 -5.06 -0.62
CA PHE A 67 -1.33 -4.21 -0.23
C PHE A 67 -1.56 -2.80 -0.75
N TRP A 68 -1.42 -1.81 0.14
CA TRP A 68 -1.55 -0.41 -0.19
C TRP A 68 -0.18 0.24 -0.26
N ILE A 69 0.18 0.77 -1.43
CA ILE A 69 1.50 1.34 -1.69
C ILE A 69 1.32 2.74 -2.26
N CYS A 70 1.80 3.76 -1.55
CA CYS A 70 1.82 5.13 -2.06
C CYS A 70 2.50 5.17 -3.42
N ALA A 71 1.76 5.64 -4.43
CA ALA A 71 2.20 5.61 -5.82
C ALA A 71 3.08 6.81 -6.20
N SER A 72 3.32 7.73 -5.26
CA SER A 72 4.18 8.89 -5.45
C SER A 72 5.46 8.79 -4.65
N LEU A 73 6.58 8.96 -5.33
CA LEU A 73 7.94 8.97 -4.78
C LEU A 73 8.39 10.37 -4.31
N HIS A 74 7.57 11.40 -4.53
CA HIS A 74 7.87 12.78 -4.14
C HIS A 74 7.46 13.12 -2.70
N LEU A 75 6.71 12.23 -2.05
CA LEU A 75 6.26 12.41 -0.67
C LEU A 75 7.30 11.89 0.32
N ASP A 76 7.20 12.33 1.57
CA ASP A 76 8.11 11.91 2.63
C ASP A 76 8.07 10.38 2.81
N MET A 77 9.25 9.77 2.87
CA MET A 77 9.39 8.32 2.89
C MET A 77 8.90 7.71 4.21
N ASN A 78 9.05 8.39 5.34
CA ASN A 78 8.62 7.87 6.63
C ASN A 78 7.10 7.88 6.72
N GLN A 79 6.48 8.99 6.32
CA GLN A 79 5.03 9.12 6.28
C GLN A 79 4.36 8.11 5.33
N THR A 80 4.90 7.95 4.12
CA THR A 80 4.34 6.99 3.15
C THR A 80 4.50 5.54 3.61
N ARG A 81 5.61 5.19 4.28
CA ARG A 81 5.79 3.86 4.91
C ARG A 81 4.74 3.57 5.98
N GLU A 82 4.43 4.56 6.81
CA GLU A 82 3.38 4.43 7.84
C GLU A 82 2.00 4.19 7.19
N TRP A 83 1.64 4.95 6.16
CA TRP A 83 0.38 4.74 5.43
C TRP A 83 0.32 3.38 4.75
N ASN A 84 1.38 2.97 4.07
CA ASN A 84 1.43 1.69 3.37
C ASN A 84 1.14 0.54 4.34
N MET A 85 1.80 0.55 5.51
CA MET A 85 1.59 -0.46 6.54
C MET A 85 0.18 -0.36 7.14
N ALA A 86 -0.25 0.83 7.55
CA ALA A 86 -1.53 1.03 8.21
C ALA A 86 -2.72 0.63 7.32
N TYR A 87 -2.70 1.00 6.03
CA TYR A 87 -3.75 0.67 5.08
C TYR A 87 -3.70 -0.78 4.61
N THR A 88 -2.52 -1.41 4.55
CA THR A 88 -2.41 -2.86 4.29
C THR A 88 -2.96 -3.68 5.47
N LEU A 89 -2.64 -3.29 6.71
CA LEU A 89 -3.17 -3.96 7.91
C LEU A 89 -4.67 -3.73 8.10
N ASN A 90 -5.15 -2.54 7.77
CA ASN A 90 -6.52 -2.11 7.93
C ASN A 90 -7.00 -1.45 6.65
N ASN A 91 -7.47 -2.28 5.72
CA ASN A 91 -7.96 -1.85 4.41
C ASN A 91 -8.96 -0.69 4.57
N PRO A 92 -8.69 0.48 3.98
CA PRO A 92 -9.59 1.61 4.08
C PRO A 92 -10.93 1.29 3.39
N SER A 93 -12.03 1.68 4.03
CA SER A 93 -13.37 1.68 3.44
C SER A 93 -13.72 3.12 3.06
N PHE A 94 -14.33 3.30 1.90
CA PHE A 94 -14.69 4.61 1.37
C PHE A 94 -15.83 4.52 0.36
N GLU A 95 -16.58 5.61 0.24
CA GLU A 95 -17.47 5.82 -0.90
C GLU A 95 -16.67 6.29 -2.11
N GLU A 96 -17.06 5.83 -3.29
CA GLU A 96 -16.44 6.26 -4.55
C GLU A 96 -17.11 7.50 -5.12
N LYS A 97 -16.34 8.29 -5.86
CA LYS A 97 -16.83 9.35 -6.72
C LYS A 97 -16.27 9.22 -8.13
N ASN A 98 -16.96 9.84 -9.08
CA ASN A 98 -16.61 9.71 -10.50
C ASN A 98 -15.51 10.68 -10.98
N ARG A 99 -15.27 11.79 -10.26
CA ARG A 99 -14.38 12.88 -10.71
C ARG A 99 -13.70 13.59 -9.55
N PHE A 100 -12.56 14.23 -9.82
CA PHE A 100 -11.80 15.00 -8.83
C PHE A 100 -12.47 16.33 -8.43
N GLU A 101 -13.38 16.88 -9.25
CA GLU A 101 -14.11 18.14 -8.99
C GLU A 101 -13.19 19.35 -8.71
N GLY A 102 -12.09 19.46 -9.45
CA GLY A 102 -11.15 20.58 -9.33
C GLY A 102 -10.21 20.51 -8.13
N VAL A 103 -10.27 19.43 -7.34
CA VAL A 103 -9.30 19.17 -6.27
C VAL A 103 -7.99 18.66 -6.85
N ASP A 104 -6.87 19.19 -6.36
CA ASP A 104 -5.53 18.79 -6.78
C ASP A 104 -5.21 17.34 -6.43
N ARG A 105 -4.25 16.79 -7.16
CA ARG A 105 -3.78 15.42 -6.97
C ARG A 105 -2.27 15.33 -7.11
N ILE A 106 -1.66 14.54 -6.24
CA ILE A 106 -0.27 14.16 -6.37
C ILE A 106 -0.13 13.22 -7.58
N PRO A 107 0.89 13.40 -8.45
CA PRO A 107 1.10 12.52 -9.59
C PRO A 107 1.53 11.12 -9.16
N VAL A 108 1.09 10.13 -9.93
CA VAL A 108 1.60 8.75 -9.87
C VAL A 108 2.98 8.74 -10.53
N THR A 109 3.99 8.31 -9.79
CA THR A 109 5.38 8.24 -10.29
C THR A 109 6.00 6.86 -10.15
N MET A 110 5.35 5.96 -9.41
CA MET A 110 5.71 4.55 -9.32
C MET A 110 4.91 3.75 -10.36
N ASN A 111 5.59 2.92 -11.14
CA ASN A 111 4.95 2.03 -12.12
C ASN A 111 4.40 0.74 -11.44
N ARG A 112 3.66 -0.08 -12.19
CA ARG A 112 3.04 -1.34 -11.70
C ARG A 112 4.06 -2.30 -11.09
N GLU A 113 5.20 -2.49 -11.76
CA GLU A 113 6.23 -3.42 -11.29
C GLU A 113 6.91 -2.92 -10.01
N GLY A 114 7.18 -1.62 -9.92
CA GLY A 114 7.67 -1.00 -8.69
C GLY A 114 6.70 -1.15 -7.52
N ALA A 115 5.39 -1.05 -7.79
CA ALA A 115 4.36 -1.30 -6.79
C ALA A 115 4.33 -2.76 -6.32
N ARG A 116 4.53 -3.72 -7.23
CA ARG A 116 4.65 -5.15 -6.92
C ARG A 116 5.84 -5.41 -6.00
N HIS A 117 7.02 -4.92 -6.35
CA HIS A 117 8.21 -5.07 -5.50
C HIS A 117 8.06 -4.38 -4.15
N ALA A 118 7.43 -3.21 -4.12
CA ALA A 118 7.18 -2.49 -2.86
C ALA A 118 6.18 -3.23 -1.96
N ALA A 119 5.15 -3.85 -2.52
CA ALA A 119 4.19 -4.68 -1.78
C ALA A 119 4.86 -5.93 -1.19
N GLU A 120 5.66 -6.63 -1.98
CA GLU A 120 6.42 -7.80 -1.52
C GLU A 120 7.44 -7.40 -0.43
N PHE A 121 8.12 -6.26 -0.61
CA PHE A 121 9.04 -5.72 0.40
C PHE A 121 8.33 -5.34 1.70
N LEU A 122 7.10 -4.79 1.62
CA LEU A 122 6.29 -4.47 2.80
C LEU A 122 5.97 -5.73 3.61
N PHE A 123 5.60 -6.83 2.93
CA PHE A 123 5.46 -8.15 3.55
C PHE A 123 6.76 -8.62 4.19
N LEU A 124 7.85 -8.60 3.40
CA LEU A 124 9.25 -8.70 3.81
C LEU A 124 9.51 -8.19 5.22
N ARG A 125 9.34 -6.87 5.30
CA ARG A 125 9.62 -6.07 6.45
C ARG A 125 8.71 -6.42 7.63
N HIS A 126 7.42 -6.60 7.39
CA HIS A 126 6.45 -6.96 8.44
C HIS A 126 6.80 -8.28 9.13
N GLU A 127 7.17 -9.30 8.35
CA GLU A 127 7.56 -10.60 8.90
C GLU A 127 8.86 -10.51 9.71
N VAL A 128 9.83 -9.71 9.27
CA VAL A 128 11.05 -9.44 10.04
C VAL A 128 10.73 -8.72 11.35
N GLU A 129 9.90 -7.67 11.30
CA GLU A 129 9.52 -6.86 12.46
C GLU A 129 8.75 -7.68 13.52
N ILE A 130 7.81 -8.50 13.10
CA ILE A 130 7.04 -9.39 14.01
C ILE A 130 7.93 -10.48 14.60
N SER A 131 8.80 -11.08 13.78
CA SER A 131 9.58 -12.25 14.23
C SER A 131 10.77 -11.85 15.10
N GLY A 132 11.33 -10.66 14.90
CA GLY A 132 12.52 -10.11 15.57
C GLY A 132 13.82 -10.91 15.34
N THR A 133 13.72 -12.16 14.89
CA THR A 133 14.78 -13.18 14.83
C THR A 133 14.59 -14.11 13.63
N LEU A 134 13.95 -13.62 12.56
CA LEU A 134 13.73 -14.36 11.31
C LEU A 134 15.09 -14.75 10.70
N GLN A 135 15.32 -16.05 10.50
CA GLN A 135 16.54 -16.57 9.85
C GLN A 135 16.31 -16.90 8.38
N SER A 136 15.19 -17.56 8.08
CA SER A 136 14.80 -17.91 6.73
C SER A 136 13.28 -17.92 6.59
N LEU A 137 12.83 -17.57 5.40
CA LEU A 137 11.43 -17.53 5.01
C LEU A 137 11.33 -18.06 3.59
N THR A 138 10.54 -19.09 3.37
CA THR A 138 10.21 -19.61 2.05
C THR A 138 8.75 -19.29 1.77
N TYR A 139 8.50 -18.54 0.71
CA TYR A 139 7.18 -18.03 0.38
C TYR A 139 6.99 -17.92 -1.14
N ASP A 140 5.73 -17.89 -1.55
CA ASP A 140 5.29 -17.50 -2.89
C ASP A 140 4.47 -16.21 -2.78
N PHE A 141 4.79 -15.21 -3.60
CA PHE A 141 4.08 -13.93 -3.63
C PHE A 141 3.53 -13.69 -5.05
N LYS A 142 2.25 -13.97 -5.23
CA LYS A 142 1.60 -13.93 -6.54
C LYS A 142 0.62 -12.78 -6.63
N VAL A 143 1.01 -11.72 -7.34
CA VAL A 143 0.10 -10.63 -7.71
C VAL A 143 -0.87 -11.11 -8.78
N PHE A 144 -2.16 -10.84 -8.59
CA PHE A 144 -3.20 -11.20 -9.55
C PHE A 144 -4.06 -10.02 -10.01
N ASP A 145 -4.04 -8.88 -9.31
CA ASP A 145 -4.68 -7.64 -9.77
C ASP A 145 -3.96 -6.40 -9.20
N GLN A 146 -4.05 -5.28 -9.92
CA GLN A 146 -3.48 -3.99 -9.53
C GLN A 146 -4.35 -2.83 -10.00
N GLU A 147 -4.75 -1.96 -9.08
CA GLU A 147 -5.48 -0.73 -9.38
C GLU A 147 -4.85 0.49 -8.71
N ILE A 148 -5.21 1.69 -9.18
CA ILE A 148 -4.86 2.94 -8.51
C ILE A 148 -6.08 3.48 -7.79
N VAL A 149 -5.93 3.79 -6.51
CA VAL A 149 -6.95 4.47 -5.72
C VAL A 149 -6.40 5.83 -5.26
N TYR A 150 -7.10 6.89 -5.61
CA TYR A 150 -6.85 8.22 -5.07
C TYR A 150 -7.61 8.40 -3.77
N LEU A 151 -6.89 8.50 -2.66
CA LEU A 151 -7.45 8.73 -1.34
C LEU A 151 -7.45 10.24 -1.01
N PRO A 152 -8.52 10.75 -0.36
CA PRO A 152 -8.60 12.15 0.04
C PRO A 152 -7.66 12.43 1.22
N PHE A 153 -6.98 13.57 1.17
CA PHE A 153 -6.17 14.11 2.24
C PHE A 153 -6.40 15.62 2.39
N TYR A 154 -6.13 16.10 3.60
CA TYR A 154 -6.01 17.51 3.92
C TYR A 154 -4.54 17.84 4.14
N LYS A 155 -4.02 18.81 3.40
CA LYS A 155 -2.66 19.32 3.52
C LYS A 155 -2.65 20.55 4.43
N SER A 156 -1.83 20.50 5.47
CA SER A 156 -1.63 21.59 6.43
C SER A 156 -0.16 21.73 6.79
N THR A 157 0.45 22.87 6.46
CA THR A 157 1.80 23.38 6.79
C THR A 157 3.00 22.48 6.44
N ASN A 158 2.92 21.16 6.57
CA ASN A 158 3.80 20.09 6.05
C ASN A 158 3.28 18.68 6.41
N LYS A 159 2.00 18.55 6.73
CA LYS A 159 1.37 17.28 7.10
C LYS A 159 0.20 17.00 6.18
N TYR A 160 0.02 15.73 5.87
CA TYR A 160 -1.15 15.21 5.20
C TYR A 160 -1.95 14.42 6.22
N ILE A 161 -3.22 14.79 6.38
CA ILE A 161 -4.17 14.13 7.26
C ILE A 161 -5.17 13.41 6.38
N SER A 162 -5.36 12.11 6.58
CA SER A 162 -6.33 11.35 5.80
C SER A 162 -7.73 11.99 5.93
N GLY A 163 -8.36 12.24 4.78
CA GLY A 163 -9.72 12.77 4.66
C GLY A 163 -10.77 11.67 4.49
N LEU A 164 -10.38 10.41 4.70
CA LEU A 164 -11.31 9.32 4.95
C LEU A 164 -12.02 9.54 6.30
#